data_AF-A0A2E5FH49-F1
#
_entry.id   AF-A0A2E5FH49-F1
#
_cell.length_a   1.000
_cell.length_b   1.000
_cell.length_c   1.000
_cell.angle_alpha   90.00
_cell.angle_beta   90.00
_cell.angle_gamma   90.00
#
_symmetry.space_group_name_H-M   'P 1'
#
loop_
_entity.id
_entity.type
_entity.pdbx_description
1 polymer ?
#
loop_
_entity_poly.entity_id
_entity_poly.type
_entity_poly.pdbx_seq_one_letter_code
_entity_poly.pdbx_strand_id
1 'polypeptide(L)'
;MSDLFYPISVVAELLNIHPQTLRNYEVKGLIVPKRKGRARMYTDADVDDIKAIMTLTRDMGVNLAGVEIVLKMRRREKKLRREMKKFVSIMKELVNKEKHEKGKKGAIVKYMDYGFDLLDEDKDLI
;
A
#
# COMPACT_ATOMS: atom_id res chain seq x y z
N MET A 1 8.56 -9.39 9.62
CA MET A 1 7.31 -9.70 10.35
C MET A 1 6.67 -10.89 9.66
N SER A 2 6.22 -11.88 10.43
CA SER A 2 5.38 -12.96 9.92
C SER A 2 4.10 -12.35 9.33
N ASP A 3 3.77 -12.65 8.08
CA ASP A 3 2.47 -12.28 7.51
C ASP A 3 1.40 -13.01 8.34
N LEU A 4 0.70 -12.28 9.23
CA LEU A 4 -0.46 -12.82 9.92
C LEU A 4 -1.62 -12.90 8.93
N PHE A 5 -2.28 -14.06 8.92
CA PHE A 5 -3.42 -14.32 8.07
C PHE A 5 -4.65 -14.55 8.93
N TYR A 6 -5.70 -13.76 8.69
CA TYR A 6 -6.94 -13.81 9.45
C TYR A 6 -8.05 -14.45 8.62
N PRO A 7 -8.88 -15.33 9.19
CA PRO A 7 -10.11 -15.77 8.53
C PRO A 7 -11.16 -14.64 8.53
N ILE A 8 -12.16 -14.76 7.65
CA ILE A 8 -13.25 -13.76 7.52
C ILE A 8 -13.96 -13.45 8.85
N SER A 9 -14.10 -14.44 9.72
CA SER A 9 -14.76 -14.28 11.03
C SER A 9 -13.97 -13.33 11.94
N VAL A 10 -12.64 -13.48 11.98
CA VAL A 10 -11.76 -12.63 12.79
C VAL A 10 -11.75 -11.20 12.26
N VAL A 11 -11.70 -11.02 10.94
CA VAL A 11 -11.75 -9.68 10.34
C VAL A 11 -13.10 -8.99 10.57
N ALA A 12 -14.19 -9.74 10.46
CA ALA A 12 -15.54 -9.24 10.72
C ALA A 12 -15.70 -8.76 12.16
N GLU A 13 -15.19 -9.53 13.12
CA GLU A 13 -15.18 -9.17 14.54
C GLU A 13 -14.28 -7.96 14.81
N LEU A 14 -13.04 -7.97 14.31
CA LEU A 14 -12.06 -6.90 14.47
C LEU A 14 -12.58 -5.53 13.99
N LEU A 15 -13.33 -5.53 12.88
CA LEU A 15 -13.84 -4.31 12.27
C LEU A 15 -15.31 -4.02 12.65
N ASN A 16 -15.92 -4.86 13.48
CA ASN A 16 -17.32 -4.79 13.83
C ASN A 16 -18.24 -4.64 12.60
N ILE A 17 -18.06 -5.52 11.62
CA ILE A 17 -18.85 -5.55 10.38
C ILE A 17 -19.40 -6.95 10.12
N HIS A 18 -20.60 -7.01 9.55
CA HIS A 18 -21.21 -8.29 9.22
C HIS A 18 -20.40 -9.04 8.14
N PRO A 19 -20.13 -10.35 8.27
CA PRO A 19 -19.37 -11.12 7.28
C PRO A 19 -19.93 -11.07 5.85
N GLN A 20 -21.24 -10.86 5.70
CA GLN A 20 -21.86 -10.67 4.38
C GLN A 20 -21.40 -9.37 3.71
N THR A 21 -21.13 -8.32 4.47
CA THR A 21 -20.60 -7.05 3.94
C THR A 21 -19.20 -7.25 3.36
N LEU A 22 -18.34 -8.00 4.06
CA LEU A 22 -17.03 -8.40 3.53
C LEU A 22 -17.15 -9.21 2.23
N ARG A 23 -18.06 -10.19 2.19
CA ARG A 23 -18.34 -10.95 0.97
C ARG A 23 -18.82 -10.04 -0.18
N ASN A 24 -19.61 -9.02 0.11
CA ASN A 24 -20.04 -8.06 -0.91
C ASN A 24 -18.87 -7.24 -1.46
N TYR A 25 -17.90 -6.86 -0.61
CA TYR A 25 -16.67 -6.20 -1.07
C TYR A 25 -15.82 -7.11 -1.96
N GLU A 26 -15.71 -8.40 -1.62
CA GLU A 26 -15.04 -9.39 -2.47
C GLU A 26 -15.72 -9.58 -3.83
N VAL A 27 -17.04 -9.74 -3.85
CA VAL A 27 -17.81 -9.92 -5.09
C VAL A 27 -17.63 -8.74 -6.03
N LYS A 28 -17.52 -7.52 -5.48
CA LYS A 28 -17.22 -6.29 -6.23
C LYS A 28 -15.74 -6.12 -6.57
N GLY A 29 -14.88 -7.05 -6.20
CA GLY A 29 -13.44 -7.00 -6.46
C GLY A 29 -12.70 -5.90 -5.69
N LEU A 30 -13.31 -5.33 -4.66
CA LEU A 30 -12.68 -4.29 -3.84
C LEU A 30 -11.56 -4.89 -2.98
N ILE A 31 -11.77 -6.11 -2.48
CA ILE A 31 -10.80 -6.88 -1.70
C ILE A 31 -10.61 -8.24 -2.37
N VAL A 32 -9.37 -8.73 -2.42
CA VAL A 32 -9.03 -10.03 -3.01
C VAL A 32 -8.18 -10.82 -2.01
N PRO A 33 -8.82 -11.48 -1.03
CA PRO A 33 -8.08 -12.21 -0.02
C PRO A 33 -7.40 -13.44 -0.63
N LYS A 34 -6.26 -13.83 -0.05
CA LYS A 34 -5.61 -15.09 -0.45
C LYS A 34 -6.48 -16.28 -0.03
N ARG A 35 -6.42 -17.36 -0.79
CA ARG A 35 -7.11 -18.61 -0.43
C ARG A 35 -6.10 -19.62 0.09
N LYS A 36 -6.40 -20.23 1.25
CA LYS A 36 -5.69 -21.40 1.76
C LYS A 36 -6.67 -22.57 1.77
N GLY A 37 -6.65 -23.35 0.69
CA GLY A 37 -7.70 -24.33 0.40
C GLY A 37 -9.05 -23.64 0.17
N ARG A 38 -10.07 -24.05 0.95
CA ARG A 38 -11.41 -23.44 0.87
C ARG A 38 -11.53 -22.13 1.67
N ALA A 39 -10.65 -21.91 2.64
CA ALA A 39 -10.69 -20.76 3.53
C ALA A 39 -10.10 -19.50 2.89
N ARG A 40 -10.73 -18.36 3.16
CA ARG A 40 -10.22 -17.03 2.80
C ARG A 40 -9.35 -16.53 3.93
N MET A 41 -8.18 -16.01 3.55
CA MET A 41 -7.15 -15.52 4.45
C MET A 41 -6.83 -14.07 4.07
N TYR A 42 -7.16 -13.17 4.98
CA TYR A 42 -6.90 -11.74 4.85
C TYR A 42 -5.56 -11.42 5.51
N THR A 43 -4.81 -10.53 4.89
CA THR A 43 -3.58 -9.95 5.41
C THR A 43 -3.88 -8.64 6.15
N ASP A 44 -2.91 -8.10 6.88
CA ASP A 44 -3.03 -6.76 7.47
C ASP A 44 -3.35 -5.70 6.40
N ALA A 45 -2.74 -5.81 5.22
CA ALA A 45 -3.03 -4.90 4.10
C ALA A 45 -4.47 -5.01 3.59
N ASP A 46 -5.09 -6.19 3.65
CA ASP A 46 -6.51 -6.34 3.30
C ASP A 46 -7.39 -5.66 4.37
N VAL A 47 -7.02 -5.76 5.64
CA VAL A 47 -7.73 -5.10 6.75
C VAL A 47 -7.69 -3.58 6.60
N ASP A 48 -6.55 -3.01 6.23
CA ASP A 48 -6.40 -1.57 5.98
C ASP A 48 -7.21 -1.11 4.76
N ASP A 49 -7.21 -1.88 3.66
CA ASP A 49 -8.08 -1.61 2.52
C ASP A 49 -9.57 -1.62 2.95
N ILE A 50 -9.99 -2.55 3.81
CA ILE A 50 -11.37 -2.62 4.32
C ILE A 50 -11.72 -1.41 5.19
N LYS A 51 -10.81 -0.97 6.09
CA LYS A 51 -11.00 0.26 6.88
C LYS A 51 -11.20 1.46 5.96
N ALA A 52 -10.39 1.59 4.91
CA ALA A 52 -10.53 2.66 3.94
C ALA A 52 -11.89 2.62 3.21
N ILE A 53 -12.36 1.44 2.82
CA ILE A 53 -13.71 1.26 2.26
C ILE A 53 -14.77 1.75 3.25
N MET A 54 -14.64 1.38 4.53
CA MET A 54 -15.59 1.78 5.57
C MET A 54 -15.61 3.29 5.75
N THR A 55 -14.47 3.96 5.86
CA THR A 55 -14.39 5.42 5.98
C THR A 55 -15.00 6.12 4.76
N LEU A 56 -14.65 5.69 3.54
CA LEU A 56 -15.20 6.26 2.32
C LEU A 56 -16.73 6.12 2.25
N THR A 57 -17.26 4.97 2.66
CA THR A 57 -18.70 4.68 2.56
C THR A 57 -19.52 5.27 3.71
N ARG A 58 -19.03 5.21 4.95
CA ARG A 58 -19.76 5.60 6.16
C ARG A 58 -19.59 7.08 6.47
N ASP A 59 -18.38 7.59 6.38
CA ASP A 59 -18.04 8.93 6.84
C ASP A 59 -18.13 9.95 5.70
N MET A 60 -17.77 9.53 4.48
CA MET A 60 -17.71 10.42 3.31
C MET A 60 -18.88 10.23 2.32
N GLY A 61 -19.78 9.26 2.56
CA GLY A 61 -20.94 9.00 1.71
C GLY A 61 -20.61 8.54 0.28
N VAL A 62 -19.38 8.07 0.03
CA VAL A 62 -18.95 7.59 -1.28
C VAL A 62 -19.59 6.24 -1.57
N ASN A 63 -20.20 6.10 -2.74
CA ASN A 63 -20.75 4.81 -3.16
C ASN A 63 -19.65 3.80 -3.54
N LEU A 64 -20.01 2.52 -3.66
CA LEU A 64 -19.03 1.46 -3.92
C LEU A 64 -18.30 1.58 -5.27
N ALA A 65 -18.90 2.24 -6.26
CA ALA A 65 -18.23 2.50 -7.54
C ALA A 65 -17.14 3.58 -7.39
N GLY A 66 -17.41 4.64 -6.62
CA GLY A 66 -16.42 5.65 -6.26
C GLY A 66 -15.28 5.05 -5.44
N VAL A 67 -15.60 4.19 -4.47
CA VAL A 67 -14.61 3.45 -3.69
C VAL A 67 -13.69 2.61 -4.58
N GLU A 68 -14.25 1.90 -5.56
CA GLU A 68 -13.46 1.10 -6.50
C GLU A 68 -12.42 1.95 -7.25
N ILE A 69 -12.83 3.13 -7.73
CA ILE A 69 -11.95 4.08 -8.41
C ILE A 69 -10.84 4.54 -7.47
N VAL A 70 -11.19 4.95 -6.25
CA VAL A 70 -10.24 5.41 -5.22
C VAL A 70 -9.21 4.32 -4.91
N LEU A 71 -9.64 3.08 -4.67
CA LEU A 71 -8.74 1.97 -4.38
C LEU A 71 -7.82 1.65 -5.58
N LYS A 72 -8.34 1.68 -6.81
CA LYS A 72 -7.51 1.51 -8.02
C LYS A 72 -6.46 2.62 -8.12
N MET A 73 -6.81 3.86 -7.80
CA MET A 73 -5.85 4.98 -7.78
C MET A 73 -4.77 4.78 -6.72
N ARG A 74 -5.15 4.44 -5.47
CA ARG A 74 -4.19 4.15 -4.38
C ARG A 74 -3.23 3.01 -4.75
N ARG A 75 -3.73 1.94 -5.38
CA ARG A 75 -2.89 0.82 -5.86
C ARG A 75 -1.90 1.25 -6.94
N ARG A 76 -2.33 2.08 -7.89
CA ARG A 76 -1.45 2.65 -8.93
C ARG A 76 -0.40 3.55 -8.33
N GLU A 77 -0.77 4.44 -7.41
CA GLU A 77 0.16 5.31 -6.69
C GLU A 77 1.21 4.49 -5.95
N LYS A 78 0.79 3.48 -5.17
CA LYS A 78 1.70 2.58 -4.44
C LYS A 78 2.65 1.84 -5.39
N LYS A 79 2.17 1.42 -6.57
CA LYS A 79 3.01 0.79 -7.60
C LYS A 79 4.06 1.77 -8.14
N LEU A 80 3.65 2.98 -8.53
CA LEU A 80 4.53 4.02 -9.04
C LEU A 80 5.58 4.41 -7.99
N ARG A 81 5.17 4.59 -6.72
CA ARG A 81 6.10 4.85 -5.60
C ARG A 81 7.14 3.75 -5.46
N ARG A 82 6.74 2.47 -5.54
CA ARG A 82 7.68 1.33 -5.47
C ARG A 82 8.65 1.31 -6.64
N GLU A 83 8.17 1.58 -7.85
CA GLU A 83 9.02 1.67 -9.05
C GLU A 83 10.01 2.83 -8.94
N MET A 84 9.57 3.98 -8.43
CA MET A 84 10.44 5.13 -8.15
C MET A 84 11.50 4.81 -7.10
N LYS A 85 11.13 4.17 -5.97
CA LYS A 85 12.10 3.74 -4.94
C LYS A 85 13.16 2.79 -5.52
N LYS A 86 12.77 1.83 -6.38
CA LYS A 86 13.71 0.94 -7.07
C LYS A 86 14.64 1.70 -8.01
N PHE A 87 14.08 2.56 -8.86
CA PHE A 87 14.83 3.35 -9.82
C PHE A 87 15.93 4.17 -9.12
N VAL A 88 15.59 4.83 -8.02
CA VAL A 88 16.60 5.64 -7.35
C VAL A 88 17.59 4.81 -6.53
N SER A 89 17.20 3.66 -5.98
CA SER A 89 18.18 2.73 -5.40
C SER A 89 19.27 2.37 -6.41
N ILE A 90 18.89 2.10 -7.66
CA ILE A 90 19.84 1.84 -8.76
C ILE A 90 20.70 3.09 -9.03
N MET A 91 20.10 4.27 -9.12
CA MET A 91 20.84 5.52 -9.33
C MET A 91 21.86 5.80 -8.21
N LYS A 92 21.51 5.54 -6.95
CA LYS A 92 22.42 5.68 -5.80
C LYS A 92 23.64 4.76 -5.93
N GLU A 93 23.43 3.50 -6.36
CA GLU A 93 24.52 2.56 -6.59
C GLU A 93 25.44 2.99 -7.73
N LEU A 94 24.89 3.49 -8.84
CA LEU A 94 25.67 3.96 -9.99
C LEU A 94 26.51 5.20 -9.63
N VAL A 95 25.91 6.19 -8.96
CA VAL A 95 26.63 7.40 -8.52
C VAL A 95 27.74 7.06 -7.52
N ASN A 96 27.52 6.10 -6.62
CA ASN A 96 28.56 5.67 -5.68
C ASN A 96 29.69 4.89 -6.37
N LYS A 97 29.40 4.11 -7.43
CA LYS A 97 30.45 3.48 -8.26
C LYS A 97 31.30 4.52 -9.00
N GLU A 98 30.68 5.55 -9.57
CA GLU A 98 31.41 6.64 -10.22
C GLU A 98 32.31 7.44 -9.25
N LYS A 99 31.89 7.61 -7.97
CA LYS A 99 32.73 8.23 -6.94
C LYS A 99 34.00 7.44 -6.62
N HIS A 100 33.95 6.12 -6.71
CA HIS A 100 35.14 5.26 -6.51
C HIS A 100 36.11 5.35 -7.69
N GLU A 101 35.64 5.68 -8.90
CA GLU A 101 36.48 5.81 -10.10
C GLU A 101 36.94 7.25 -10.39
N LYS A 102 36.17 8.27 -9.99
CA LYS A 102 36.50 9.69 -10.23
C LYS A 102 36.29 10.50 -8.96
N GLY A 103 37.37 10.66 -8.20
CA GLY A 103 37.43 11.59 -7.08
C GLY A 103 36.99 13.00 -7.51
N LYS A 104 36.06 13.57 -6.73
CA LYS A 104 35.48 14.93 -6.78
C LYS A 104 34.29 15.14 -7.74
N LYS A 105 33.09 15.23 -7.15
CA LYS A 105 32.07 16.29 -7.38
C LYS A 105 30.89 16.12 -6.39
N GLY A 106 30.91 16.91 -5.30
CA GLY A 106 29.99 16.80 -4.16
C GLY A 106 28.65 17.53 -4.27
N ALA A 107 28.35 18.20 -5.38
CA ALA A 107 27.17 19.08 -5.48
C ALA A 107 25.87 18.36 -5.92
N ILE A 108 25.95 17.33 -6.78
CA ILE A 108 24.76 16.62 -7.31
C ILE A 108 24.10 15.75 -6.23
N VAL A 109 24.91 15.21 -5.31
CA VAL A 109 24.45 14.31 -4.24
C VAL A 109 23.51 15.01 -3.26
N LYS A 110 23.78 16.30 -2.97
CA LYS A 110 22.99 17.08 -2.00
C LYS A 110 21.52 17.23 -2.43
N TYR A 111 21.27 17.54 -3.70
CA TYR A 111 19.89 17.68 -4.21
C TYR A 111 19.14 16.34 -4.28
N MET A 112 19.85 15.23 -4.47
CA MET A 112 19.25 13.90 -4.44
C MET A 112 18.92 13.42 -3.02
N ASP A 113 19.70 13.79 -2.00
CA ASP A 113 19.39 13.44 -0.60
C ASP A 113 18.13 14.18 -0.09
N TYR A 114 17.99 15.49 -0.36
CA TYR A 114 16.81 16.25 0.09
C TYR A 114 15.48 15.76 -0.52
N GLY A 115 15.48 15.34 -1.79
CA GLY A 115 14.28 14.75 -2.41
C GLY A 115 13.98 13.33 -1.92
N PHE A 116 14.93 12.69 -1.23
CA PHE A 116 14.84 11.30 -0.76
C PHE A 116 14.13 11.16 0.58
N ASP A 117 14.42 12.05 1.53
CA ASP A 117 13.84 12.00 2.87
C ASP A 117 12.30 12.22 2.85
N LEU A 118 11.79 12.97 1.86
CA LEU A 118 10.36 13.20 1.62
C LEU A 118 9.60 11.93 1.15
N LEU A 119 10.28 10.85 0.78
CA LEU A 119 9.65 9.61 0.29
C LEU A 119 9.49 8.53 1.38
N ASP A 120 9.94 8.81 2.60
CA ASP A 120 9.91 7.88 3.74
C ASP A 120 8.90 8.28 4.84
N GLU A 121 8.11 9.36 4.66
CA GLU A 121 7.12 9.87 5.62
C GLU A 121 5.77 9.12 5.68
N ASP A 122 5.66 7.88 5.19
CA ASP A 122 4.40 7.11 5.32
C ASP A 122 4.35 6.34 6.65
N LYS A 123 4.48 7.01 7.80
CA LYS A 123 4.19 6.39 9.12
C LYS A 123 2.79 6.64 9.66
N ASP A 124 2.08 7.69 9.25
CA ASP A 124 0.85 8.08 9.97
C ASP A 124 -0.24 8.69 9.08
N LEU A 125 -0.68 8.02 8.01
CA LEU A 125 -1.90 8.44 7.30
C LEU A 125 -2.94 7.31 7.21
N ILE A 126 -3.74 7.28 8.29
CA ILE A 126 -5.08 6.67 8.51
C ILE A 126 -5.15 5.13 8.39
#